data_AF-A0A535XG58-F1
#
_entry.id   AF-A0A535XG58-F1
#
_cell.length_a   1.000
_cell.length_b   1.000
_cell.length_c   1.000
_cell.angle_alpha   90.00
_cell.angle_beta   90.00
_cell.angle_gamma   90.00
#
_symmetry.space_group_name_H-M   'P 1'
#
loop_
_entity.id
_entity.type
_entity.pdbx_description
1 polymer ?
#
loop_
_entity_poly.entity_id
_entity_poly.type
_entity_poly.pdbx_seq_one_letter_code
_entity_poly.pdbx_strand_id
1 'polypeptide(L)'
;MTEDIGSLEARIAAFDGPISRWQAARERAFTAKFNPKEGNLSTLMARLPPAAAAAAGVGPGPEEEVFALLDEICDGYVRADARRCALVRAVIHQHEVRRLLGEYVGHCARLLEKGGRPQWLDRALAGASIEDQRVDYRDWLMSLGDVYVAARTAGIDPSPALKRIGALSNAEGHRATPTPTSAALSGFEQSAYFATSILPRLR
;
A
#
# COMPACT_ATOMS: atom_id res chain seq x y z
N MET A 1 22.31 -9.51 10.34
CA MET A 1 21.75 -10.86 10.11
C MET A 1 20.50 -10.69 9.27
N THR A 2 20.47 -11.25 8.07
CA THR A 2 19.27 -11.26 7.22
C THR A 2 18.36 -12.37 7.76
N GLU A 3 17.12 -12.03 8.13
CA GLU A 3 16.13 -13.02 8.57
C GLU A 3 15.93 -14.10 7.49
N ASP A 4 15.76 -15.36 7.88
CA ASP A 4 15.45 -16.43 6.93
C ASP A 4 14.02 -16.27 6.35
N ILE A 5 13.79 -16.66 5.08
CA ILE A 5 12.46 -16.54 4.46
C ILE A 5 11.41 -17.36 5.22
N GLY A 6 11.75 -18.56 5.72
CA GLY A 6 10.79 -19.41 6.43
C GLY A 6 10.36 -18.81 7.77
N SER A 7 11.29 -18.14 8.48
CA SER A 7 10.97 -17.37 9.70
C SER A 7 10.00 -16.22 9.39
N LEU A 8 10.27 -15.48 8.31
CA LEU A 8 9.41 -14.39 7.87
C LEU A 8 8.00 -14.89 7.51
N GLU A 9 7.91 -15.98 6.74
CA GLU A 9 6.65 -16.60 6.35
C GLU A 9 5.81 -17.01 7.57
N ALA A 10 6.42 -17.65 8.56
CA ALA A 10 5.73 -18.03 9.80
C ALA A 10 5.16 -16.82 10.57
N ARG A 11 5.92 -15.71 10.63
CA ARG A 11 5.47 -14.46 11.27
C ARG A 11 4.31 -13.81 10.52
N ILE A 12 4.36 -13.81 9.19
CA ILE A 12 3.29 -13.29 8.34
C ILE A 12 2.02 -14.16 8.50
N ALA A 13 2.16 -15.49 8.43
CA ALA A 13 1.05 -16.43 8.52
C ALA A 13 0.28 -16.32 9.85
N ALA A 14 0.95 -15.93 10.93
CA ALA A 14 0.30 -15.69 12.23
C ALA A 14 -0.82 -14.64 12.18
N PHE A 15 -0.77 -13.72 11.19
CA PHE A 15 -1.78 -12.68 11.00
C PHE A 15 -2.94 -13.07 10.08
N ASP A 16 -2.89 -14.22 9.38
CA ASP A 16 -3.93 -14.60 8.42
C ASP A 16 -5.31 -14.72 9.08
N GLY A 17 -5.39 -15.46 10.18
CA GLY A 17 -6.63 -15.62 10.95
C GLY A 17 -7.16 -14.29 11.49
N PRO A 18 -6.35 -13.51 12.23
CA PRO A 18 -6.73 -12.18 12.73
C PRO A 18 -7.23 -11.23 11.64
N ILE A 19 -6.49 -11.05 10.54
CA ILE A 19 -6.86 -10.16 9.43
C ILE A 19 -8.16 -10.63 8.79
N SER A 20 -8.28 -11.92 8.48
CA SER A 20 -9.47 -12.48 7.82
C SER A 20 -10.74 -12.24 8.64
N ARG A 21 -10.69 -12.51 9.96
CA ARG A 21 -11.83 -12.28 10.86
C ARG A 21 -12.20 -10.82 10.97
N TRP A 22 -11.21 -9.94 11.09
CA TRP A 22 -11.42 -8.50 11.18
C TRP A 22 -12.02 -7.93 9.90
N GLN A 23 -11.49 -8.29 8.72
CA GLN A 23 -12.04 -7.90 7.42
C GLN A 23 -13.48 -8.39 7.24
N ALA A 24 -13.76 -9.64 7.61
CA ALA A 24 -15.12 -10.17 7.55
C ALA A 24 -16.08 -9.44 8.49
N ALA A 25 -15.60 -8.98 9.66
CA ALA A 25 -16.41 -8.17 10.58
C ALA A 25 -16.67 -6.77 10.01
N ARG A 26 -15.67 -6.12 9.41
CA ARG A 26 -15.81 -4.82 8.72
C ARG A 26 -16.80 -4.90 7.58
N GLU A 27 -16.69 -5.91 6.72
CA GLU A 27 -17.61 -6.13 5.61
C GLU A 27 -19.04 -6.32 6.11
N ARG A 28 -19.26 -7.20 7.11
CA ARG A 28 -20.60 -7.39 7.70
C ARG A 28 -21.19 -6.09 8.24
N ALA A 29 -20.39 -5.27 8.93
CA ALA A 29 -20.83 -3.99 9.47
C ALA A 29 -21.16 -2.99 8.34
N PHE A 30 -20.37 -2.95 7.27
CA PHE A 30 -20.63 -2.14 6.09
C PHE A 30 -21.92 -2.56 5.38
N THR A 31 -22.04 -3.84 5.00
CA THR A 31 -23.20 -4.37 4.27
C THR A 31 -24.50 -4.19 5.05
N ALA A 32 -24.47 -4.30 6.38
CA ALA A 32 -25.65 -4.07 7.22
C ALA A 32 -26.22 -2.64 7.11
N LYS A 33 -25.41 -1.68 6.66
CA LYS A 33 -25.80 -0.29 6.42
C LYS A 33 -25.83 0.10 4.94
N PHE A 34 -25.30 -0.75 4.07
CA PHE A 34 -25.20 -0.52 2.63
C PHE A 34 -25.83 -1.67 1.84
N ASN A 35 -27.11 -1.54 1.50
CA ASN A 35 -27.78 -2.44 0.57
C ASN A 35 -27.86 -1.80 -0.84
N PRO A 36 -27.04 -2.25 -1.82
CA PRO A 36 -27.03 -1.67 -3.15
C PRO A 36 -28.27 -2.02 -3.99
N LYS A 37 -29.11 -2.95 -3.55
CA LYS A 37 -30.36 -3.32 -4.23
C LYS A 37 -31.54 -2.41 -3.87
N GLU A 38 -31.33 -1.41 -3.01
CA GLU A 38 -32.37 -0.52 -2.51
C GLU A 38 -32.10 0.94 -2.86
N GLY A 39 -32.93 1.49 -3.74
CA GLY A 39 -33.00 2.93 -4.01
C GLY A 39 -32.26 3.38 -5.28
N ASN A 40 -32.39 4.67 -5.57
CA ASN A 40 -31.67 5.34 -6.65
C ASN A 40 -30.24 5.71 -6.22
N LEU A 41 -29.40 6.13 -7.18
CA LEU A 41 -27.99 6.46 -6.94
C LEU A 41 -27.79 7.50 -5.81
N SER A 42 -28.65 8.51 -5.69
CA SER A 42 -28.54 9.51 -4.62
C SER A 42 -28.79 8.92 -3.23
N THR A 43 -29.76 8.01 -3.11
CA THR A 43 -30.01 7.27 -1.87
C THR A 43 -28.83 6.37 -1.52
N LEU A 44 -28.21 5.74 -2.52
CA LEU A 44 -27.01 4.93 -2.33
C LEU A 44 -25.83 5.77 -1.84
N MET A 45 -25.57 6.92 -2.46
CA MET A 45 -24.49 7.83 -2.05
C MET A 45 -24.69 8.36 -0.62
N ALA A 46 -25.93 8.66 -0.22
CA ALA A 46 -26.23 9.09 1.15
C ALA A 46 -25.98 7.98 2.20
N ARG A 47 -26.03 6.71 1.80
CA ARG A 47 -25.76 5.55 2.67
C ARG A 47 -24.27 5.22 2.79
N LEU A 48 -23.40 5.74 1.92
CA LEU A 48 -21.96 5.46 1.96
C LEU A 48 -21.29 5.94 3.26
N PRO A 49 -21.44 7.21 3.71
CA PRO A 49 -20.81 7.67 4.94
C PRO A 49 -21.20 6.86 6.20
N PRO A 50 -22.48 6.58 6.49
CA PRO A 50 -22.83 5.78 7.67
C PRO A 50 -22.38 4.32 7.56
N ALA A 51 -22.31 3.74 6.36
CA ALA A 51 -21.78 2.39 6.18
C ALA A 51 -20.26 2.33 6.41
N ALA A 52 -19.52 3.31 5.87
CA ALA A 52 -18.09 3.45 6.15
C ALA A 52 -17.81 3.65 7.64
N ALA A 53 -18.62 4.47 8.32
CA ALA A 53 -18.53 4.67 9.77
C ALA A 53 -18.82 3.39 10.57
N ALA A 54 -19.80 2.58 10.14
CA ALA A 54 -20.10 1.30 10.77
C ALA A 54 -18.93 0.31 10.64
N ALA A 55 -18.30 0.24 9.46
CA ALA A 55 -17.11 -0.57 9.24
C ALA A 55 -15.92 -0.09 10.10
N ALA A 56 -15.69 1.23 10.18
CA ALA A 56 -14.66 1.80 11.03
C ALA A 56 -14.92 1.54 12.53
N GLY A 57 -16.19 1.47 12.95
CA GLY A 57 -16.61 1.17 14.31
C GLY A 57 -16.26 -0.25 14.80
N VAL A 58 -15.85 -1.16 13.90
CA VAL A 58 -15.30 -2.48 14.27
C VAL A 58 -13.94 -2.35 14.98
N GLY A 59 -13.28 -1.21 14.83
CA GLY A 59 -11.97 -0.91 15.42
C GLY A 59 -10.80 -1.23 14.47
N PRO A 60 -9.58 -0.90 14.89
CA PRO A 60 -8.38 -0.96 14.03
C PRO A 60 -7.93 -2.40 13.72
N GLY A 61 -8.45 -3.41 14.42
CA GLY A 61 -8.01 -4.79 14.21
C GLY A 61 -6.52 -4.97 14.52
N PRO A 62 -5.79 -5.82 13.77
CA PRO A 62 -4.36 -6.04 13.95
C PRO A 62 -3.49 -5.03 13.18
N GLU A 63 -4.03 -3.86 12.79
CA GLU A 63 -3.33 -2.90 11.92
C GLU A 63 -1.97 -2.46 12.50
N GLU A 64 -1.91 -2.13 13.79
CA GLU A 64 -0.68 -1.62 14.41
C GLU A 64 0.44 -2.66 14.38
N GLU A 65 0.14 -3.90 14.77
CA GLU A 65 1.10 -4.99 14.78
C GLU A 65 1.52 -5.41 13.37
N VAL A 66 0.59 -5.40 12.41
CA VAL A 66 0.90 -5.67 11.00
C VAL A 66 1.77 -4.56 10.42
N PHE A 67 1.52 -3.29 10.76
CA PHE A 67 2.33 -2.17 10.28
C PHE A 67 3.74 -2.20 10.87
N ALA A 68 3.88 -2.58 12.14
CA ALA A 68 5.20 -2.81 12.75
C ALA A 68 5.96 -3.95 12.04
N LEU A 69 5.29 -5.03 11.67
CA LEU A 69 5.90 -6.10 10.88
C LEU A 69 6.29 -5.60 9.47
N LEU A 70 5.41 -4.84 8.81
CA LEU A 70 5.68 -4.27 7.48
C LEU A 70 6.83 -3.26 7.50
N ASP A 71 7.02 -2.50 8.58
CA ASP A 71 8.18 -1.64 8.79
C ASP A 71 9.49 -2.44 8.72
N GLU A 72 9.57 -3.54 9.46
CA GLU A 72 10.74 -4.42 9.46
C GLU A 72 10.98 -5.04 8.08
N ILE A 73 9.91 -5.51 7.44
CA ILE A 73 9.99 -6.14 6.11
C ILE A 73 10.47 -5.12 5.08
N CYS A 74 9.88 -3.92 5.06
CA CYS A 74 10.24 -2.87 4.10
C CYS A 74 11.68 -2.41 4.33
N ASP A 75 12.10 -2.25 5.59
CA ASP A 75 13.50 -1.93 5.92
C ASP A 75 14.46 -3.02 5.42
N GLY A 76 14.09 -4.30 5.55
CA GLY A 76 14.86 -5.41 5.00
C GLY A 76 14.88 -5.40 3.47
N TYR A 77 13.73 -5.13 2.85
CA TYR A 77 13.52 -5.11 1.41
C TYR A 77 14.41 -4.07 0.71
N VAL A 78 14.47 -2.83 1.23
CA VAL A 78 15.26 -1.76 0.60
C VAL A 78 16.78 -2.01 0.64
N ARG A 79 17.24 -2.93 1.49
CA ARG A 79 18.65 -3.33 1.61
C ARG A 79 18.97 -4.66 0.93
N ALA A 80 17.96 -5.35 0.42
CA ALA A 80 18.11 -6.68 -0.15
C ALA A 80 18.47 -6.64 -1.64
N ASP A 81 18.87 -7.79 -2.18
CA ASP A 81 19.01 -7.98 -3.62
C ASP A 81 17.66 -8.30 -4.29
N ALA A 82 17.62 -8.21 -5.63
CA ALA A 82 16.40 -8.44 -6.40
C ALA A 82 15.80 -9.84 -6.19
N ARG A 83 16.63 -10.86 -5.96
CA ARG A 83 16.18 -12.24 -5.72
C ARG A 83 15.44 -12.33 -4.39
N ARG A 84 16.00 -11.77 -3.33
CA ARG A 84 15.38 -11.74 -2.00
C ARG A 84 14.11 -10.89 -2.01
N CYS A 85 14.11 -9.75 -2.71
CA CYS A 85 12.90 -8.95 -2.91
C CYS A 85 11.79 -9.75 -3.60
N ALA A 86 12.11 -10.55 -4.62
CA ALA A 86 11.14 -11.42 -5.27
C ALA A 86 10.55 -12.48 -4.33
N LEU A 87 11.36 -13.08 -3.46
CA LEU A 87 10.88 -14.03 -2.45
C LEU A 87 9.96 -13.37 -1.42
N VAL A 88 10.31 -12.16 -0.95
CA VAL A 88 9.46 -11.40 -0.01
C VAL A 88 8.09 -11.08 -0.64
N ARG A 89 8.06 -10.64 -1.90
CA ARG A 89 6.81 -10.41 -2.64
C ARG A 89 5.98 -11.69 -2.73
N ALA A 90 6.60 -12.80 -3.13
CA ALA A 90 5.93 -14.08 -3.29
C ALA A 90 5.28 -14.56 -1.98
N VAL A 91 6.00 -14.47 -0.86
CA VAL A 91 5.48 -14.83 0.47
C VAL A 91 4.31 -13.92 0.84
N ILE A 92 4.48 -12.60 0.80
CA ILE A 92 3.41 -11.66 1.18
C ILE A 92 2.15 -11.90 0.37
N HIS A 93 2.27 -12.15 -0.94
CA HIS A 93 1.11 -12.36 -1.80
C HIS A 93 0.34 -13.65 -1.52
N GLN A 94 0.91 -14.61 -0.79
CA GLN A 94 0.21 -15.82 -0.34
C GLN A 94 -0.60 -15.60 0.94
N HIS A 95 -0.36 -14.49 1.66
CA HIS A 95 -0.93 -14.24 2.99
C HIS A 95 -1.84 -13.00 3.03
N GLU A 96 -2.68 -12.92 4.04
CA GLU A 96 -3.71 -11.88 4.18
C GLU A 96 -3.10 -10.49 4.47
N VAL A 97 -1.86 -10.42 4.97
CA VAL A 97 -1.10 -9.18 5.14
C VAL A 97 -1.08 -8.33 3.86
N ARG A 98 -1.09 -8.96 2.67
CA ARG A 98 -1.14 -8.23 1.39
C ARG A 98 -2.30 -7.24 1.29
N ARG A 99 -3.43 -7.53 1.95
CA ARG A 99 -4.63 -6.69 1.92
C ARG A 99 -4.46 -5.36 2.64
N LEU A 100 -3.44 -5.24 3.48
CA LEU A 100 -3.14 -4.06 4.28
C LEU A 100 -2.01 -3.20 3.69
N LEU A 101 -1.44 -3.59 2.55
CA LEU A 101 -0.32 -2.86 1.94
C LEU A 101 -0.74 -1.45 1.49
N GLY A 102 -1.95 -1.29 0.94
CA GLY A 102 -2.46 0.03 0.55
C GLY A 102 -2.60 0.97 1.75
N GLU A 103 -3.23 0.50 2.83
CA GLU A 103 -3.37 1.27 4.05
C GLU A 103 -2.01 1.59 4.69
N TYR A 104 -1.06 0.64 4.64
CA TYR A 104 0.31 0.83 5.12
C TYR A 104 1.07 1.91 4.34
N VAL A 105 0.96 1.91 3.00
CA VAL A 105 1.56 2.96 2.15
C VAL A 105 0.98 4.33 2.50
N GLY A 106 -0.35 4.42 2.64
CA GLY A 106 -1.02 5.64 3.07
C GLY A 106 -0.63 6.08 4.50
N HIS A 107 -0.39 5.12 5.41
CA HIS A 107 0.12 5.38 6.75
C HIS A 107 1.53 5.98 6.71
N CYS A 108 2.44 5.42 5.92
CA CYS A 108 3.78 5.95 5.73
C CYS A 108 3.75 7.37 5.15
N ALA A 109 2.89 7.64 4.16
CA ALA A 109 2.72 8.98 3.60
C ALA A 109 2.28 10.00 4.66
N ARG A 110 1.29 9.65 5.51
CA ARG A 110 0.83 10.51 6.62
C ARG A 110 1.92 10.77 7.66
N LEU A 111 2.74 9.77 7.98
CA LEU A 111 3.87 9.96 8.90
C LEU A 111 4.95 10.86 8.29
N LEU A 112 5.21 10.70 7.00
CA LEU A 112 6.16 11.55 6.28
C LEU A 112 5.70 13.00 6.25
N GLU A 113 4.43 13.26 5.93
CA GLU A 113 3.82 14.59 5.93
C GLU A 113 3.90 15.30 7.29
N LYS A 114 3.80 14.54 8.40
CA LYS A 114 3.93 15.05 9.77
C LYS A 114 5.37 15.36 10.21
N GLY A 115 6.32 15.43 9.28
CA GLY A 115 7.75 15.64 9.59
C GLY A 115 8.45 14.37 10.05
N GLY A 116 7.93 13.19 9.66
CA GLY A 116 8.57 11.91 9.92
C GLY A 116 9.94 11.79 9.26
N ARG A 117 10.71 10.78 9.69
CA ARG A 117 12.04 10.50 9.14
C ARG A 117 11.98 10.11 7.65
N PRO A 118 13.04 10.39 6.86
CA PRO A 118 13.12 9.99 5.45
C PRO A 118 12.87 8.51 5.17
N GLN A 119 13.15 7.63 6.15
CA GLN A 119 12.87 6.20 6.05
C GLN A 119 11.40 5.86 5.73
N TRP A 120 10.45 6.74 6.05
CA TRP A 120 9.04 6.53 5.70
C TRP A 120 8.78 6.60 4.21
N LEU A 121 9.57 7.38 3.44
CA LEU A 121 9.51 7.37 1.98
C LEU A 121 9.95 6.01 1.45
N ASP A 122 11.07 5.49 1.93
CA ASP A 122 11.61 4.19 1.51
C ASP A 122 10.65 3.05 1.83
N ARG A 123 10.03 3.08 3.02
CA ARG A 123 9.00 2.13 3.43
C ARG A 123 7.74 2.20 2.58
N ALA A 124 7.24 3.41 2.31
CA ALA A 124 6.07 3.60 1.45
C ALA A 124 6.31 3.05 0.04
N LEU A 125 7.46 3.36 -0.56
CA LEU A 125 7.80 2.88 -1.89
C LEU A 125 8.06 1.36 -1.91
N ALA A 126 8.70 0.81 -0.88
CA ALA A 126 8.84 -0.64 -0.72
C ALA A 126 7.48 -1.34 -0.59
N GLY A 127 6.55 -0.78 0.20
CA GLY A 127 5.18 -1.29 0.32
C GLY A 127 4.45 -1.29 -1.02
N ALA A 128 4.54 -0.20 -1.80
CA ALA A 128 3.95 -0.11 -3.14
C ALA A 128 4.61 -1.07 -4.14
N SER A 129 5.93 -1.27 -4.04
CA SER A 129 6.69 -2.26 -4.82
C SER A 129 6.24 -3.68 -4.50
N ILE A 130 5.99 -3.96 -3.21
CA ILE A 130 5.49 -5.26 -2.76
C ILE A 130 4.05 -5.48 -3.20
N GLU A 131 3.17 -4.46 -3.15
CA GLU A 131 1.78 -4.59 -3.60
C GLU A 131 1.69 -4.97 -5.10
N ASP A 132 2.66 -4.49 -5.90
CA ASP A 132 2.90 -4.95 -7.27
C ASP A 132 1.74 -4.68 -8.24
N GLN A 133 0.98 -3.61 -8.01
CA GLN A 133 -0.17 -3.17 -8.82
C GLN A 133 -1.28 -4.22 -8.92
N ARG A 134 -1.45 -5.08 -7.91
CA ARG A 134 -2.28 -6.29 -8.01
C ARG A 134 -3.76 -6.06 -7.74
N VAL A 135 -4.10 -5.07 -6.90
CA VAL A 135 -5.50 -4.78 -6.55
C VAL A 135 -6.15 -3.88 -7.60
N ASP A 136 -5.66 -2.64 -7.73
CA ASP A 136 -6.16 -1.65 -8.68
C ASP A 136 -5.03 -0.68 -9.04
N TYR A 137 -4.75 -0.56 -10.34
CA TYR A 137 -3.68 0.31 -10.85
C TYR A 137 -3.87 1.78 -10.49
N ARG A 138 -5.12 2.27 -10.55
CA ARG A 138 -5.43 3.67 -10.30
C ARG A 138 -5.26 3.99 -8.82
N ASP A 139 -5.75 3.14 -7.93
CA ASP A 139 -5.58 3.35 -6.49
C ASP A 139 -4.11 3.25 -6.07
N TRP A 140 -3.36 2.32 -6.69
CA TRP A 140 -1.91 2.23 -6.53
C TRP A 140 -1.20 3.51 -6.98
N LEU A 141 -1.55 4.03 -8.16
CA LEU A 141 -0.96 5.25 -8.72
C LEU A 141 -1.32 6.49 -7.89
N MET A 142 -2.54 6.57 -7.37
CA MET A 142 -2.97 7.63 -6.46
C MET A 142 -2.20 7.59 -5.13
N SER A 143 -1.99 6.39 -4.57
CA SER A 143 -1.19 6.20 -3.35
C SER A 143 0.25 6.67 -3.55
N LEU A 144 0.86 6.39 -4.70
CA LEU A 144 2.19 6.94 -5.05
C LEU A 144 2.19 8.46 -5.17
N GLY A 145 1.12 9.04 -5.71
CA GLY A 145 0.92 10.49 -5.75
C GLY A 145 0.93 11.13 -4.37
N ASP A 146 0.21 10.53 -3.42
CA ASP A 146 0.16 11.04 -2.05
C ASP A 146 1.50 10.88 -1.32
N VAL A 147 2.21 9.76 -1.52
CA VAL A 147 3.60 9.58 -1.03
C VAL A 147 4.53 10.65 -1.60
N TYR A 148 4.43 10.92 -2.90
CA TYR A 148 5.26 11.92 -3.57
C TYR A 148 5.04 13.31 -2.98
N VAL A 149 3.77 13.73 -2.87
CA VAL A 149 3.43 15.05 -2.30
C VAL A 149 3.89 15.13 -0.85
N ALA A 150 3.64 14.10 -0.04
CA ALA A 150 4.09 14.05 1.35
C ALA A 150 5.63 14.21 1.48
N ALA A 151 6.40 13.53 0.62
CA ALA A 151 7.85 13.67 0.59
C ALA A 151 8.30 15.09 0.27
N ARG A 152 7.70 15.71 -0.76
CA ARG A 152 8.02 17.08 -1.16
C ARG A 152 7.63 18.09 -0.08
N THR A 153 6.48 17.92 0.58
CA THR A 153 6.07 18.74 1.73
C THR A 153 7.07 18.63 2.88
N ALA A 154 7.65 17.45 3.10
CA ALA A 154 8.71 17.23 4.08
C ALA A 154 10.10 17.70 3.62
N GLY A 155 10.22 18.35 2.45
CA GLY A 155 11.49 18.83 1.90
C GLY A 155 12.41 17.73 1.36
N ILE A 156 11.88 16.53 1.10
CA ILE A 156 12.61 15.38 0.58
C ILE A 156 12.35 15.26 -0.92
N ASP A 157 13.41 15.01 -1.69
CA ASP A 157 13.27 14.69 -3.11
C ASP A 157 12.98 13.18 -3.30
N PRO A 158 11.80 12.78 -3.80
CA PRO A 158 11.44 11.37 -3.94
C PRO A 158 12.05 10.68 -5.17
N SER A 159 12.52 11.42 -6.18
CA SER A 159 13.01 10.87 -7.45
C SER A 159 14.11 9.80 -7.31
N PRO A 160 15.14 9.99 -6.45
CA PRO A 160 16.17 8.98 -6.28
C PRO A 160 15.64 7.68 -5.65
N ALA A 161 14.71 7.80 -4.70
CA ALA A 161 14.11 6.66 -4.03
C ALA A 161 13.20 5.87 -4.99
N LEU A 162 12.40 6.56 -5.81
CA LEU A 162 11.57 5.95 -6.86
C LEU A 162 12.40 5.09 -7.82
N LYS A 163 13.51 5.62 -8.33
CA LYS A 163 14.42 4.88 -9.22
C LYS A 163 15.05 3.67 -8.53
N ARG A 164 15.55 3.86 -7.30
CA ARG A 164 16.19 2.79 -6.53
C ARG A 164 15.21 1.65 -6.23
N ILE A 165 14.01 1.96 -5.74
CA ILE A 165 13.01 0.94 -5.43
C ILE A 165 12.43 0.32 -6.70
N GLY A 166 12.27 1.11 -7.77
CA GLY A 166 11.92 0.60 -9.09
C GLY A 166 12.88 -0.51 -9.55
N ALA A 167 14.19 -0.35 -9.35
CA ALA A 167 15.19 -1.37 -9.70
C ALA A 167 15.07 -2.67 -8.88
N LEU A 168 14.48 -2.64 -7.68
CA LEU A 168 14.23 -3.82 -6.84
C LEU A 168 12.87 -4.48 -7.12
N SER A 169 11.99 -3.76 -7.81
CA SER A 169 10.59 -4.15 -8.04
C SER A 169 10.44 -5.22 -9.10
N ASN A 170 9.22 -5.75 -9.24
CA ASN A 170 8.93 -6.75 -10.25
C ASN A 170 9.17 -6.20 -11.67
N ALA A 171 10.00 -6.90 -12.45
CA ALA A 171 10.31 -6.58 -13.84
C ALA A 171 9.31 -7.17 -14.83
N GLU A 172 8.46 -8.08 -14.36
CA GLU A 172 7.39 -8.67 -15.16
C GLU A 172 6.09 -7.88 -14.94
N GLY A 173 5.30 -7.72 -16.01
CA GLY A 173 3.97 -7.14 -15.91
C GLY A 173 3.00 -8.09 -15.21
N HIS A 174 1.97 -7.54 -14.56
CA HIS A 174 0.91 -8.34 -13.98
C HIS A 174 -0.23 -8.52 -15.00
N ARG A 175 -1.05 -9.57 -14.87
CA ARG A 175 -2.21 -9.76 -15.76
C ARG A 175 -3.20 -8.58 -15.69
N ALA A 176 -3.26 -7.91 -14.54
CA ALA A 176 -4.10 -6.72 -14.34
C ALA A 176 -3.50 -5.46 -14.98
N THR A 177 -2.17 -5.39 -15.14
CA THR A 177 -1.45 -4.21 -15.62
C THR A 177 -0.26 -4.59 -16.50
N PRO A 178 -0.25 -4.25 -17.80
CA PRO A 178 0.83 -4.63 -18.69
C PRO A 178 2.16 -3.93 -18.38
N THR A 179 2.14 -2.82 -17.64
CA THR A 179 3.35 -2.10 -17.22
C THR A 179 3.95 -2.74 -15.96
N PRO A 180 5.20 -3.24 -16.02
CA PRO A 180 5.89 -3.77 -14.83
C PRO A 180 6.01 -2.72 -13.72
N THR A 181 5.92 -3.17 -12.47
CA THR A 181 6.04 -2.29 -11.28
C THR A 181 7.38 -1.57 -11.23
N SER A 182 8.46 -2.21 -11.71
CA SER A 182 9.78 -1.57 -11.86
C SER A 182 9.75 -0.37 -12.78
N ALA A 183 9.09 -0.49 -13.94
CA ALA A 183 8.95 0.57 -14.93
C ALA A 183 8.00 1.66 -14.44
N ALA A 184 6.88 1.28 -13.81
CA ALA A 184 5.90 2.22 -13.28
C ALA A 184 6.48 3.12 -12.17
N LEU A 185 7.25 2.54 -11.23
CA LEU A 185 7.91 3.30 -10.16
C LEU A 185 9.04 4.19 -10.70
N SER A 186 9.94 3.62 -11.52
CA SER A 186 11.07 4.38 -12.08
C SER A 186 10.60 5.50 -13.00
N GLY A 187 9.46 5.28 -13.66
CA GLY A 187 8.85 6.17 -14.64
C GLY A 187 7.76 7.10 -14.08
N PHE A 188 7.52 7.10 -12.77
CA PHE A 188 6.34 7.73 -12.17
C PHE A 188 6.21 9.22 -12.55
N GLU A 189 7.31 9.96 -12.52
CA GLU A 189 7.36 11.39 -12.85
C GLU A 189 7.11 11.70 -14.33
N GLN A 190 7.26 10.70 -15.21
CA GLN A 190 6.96 10.83 -16.64
C GLN A 190 5.50 10.45 -16.95
N SER A 191 4.73 10.01 -15.95
CA SER A 191 3.33 9.62 -16.16
C SER A 191 2.45 10.84 -16.45
N ALA A 192 1.41 10.63 -17.26
CA ALA A 192 0.38 11.65 -17.49
C ALA A 192 -0.33 12.05 -16.19
N TYR A 193 -0.50 11.11 -15.25
CA TYR A 193 -1.06 11.38 -13.93
C TYR A 193 -0.18 12.36 -13.14
N PHE A 194 1.14 12.17 -13.15
CA PHE A 194 2.06 13.08 -12.47
C PHE A 194 1.92 14.51 -13.01
N ALA A 195 1.97 14.66 -14.34
CA ALA A 195 1.87 15.97 -14.98
C ALA A 195 0.53 16.69 -14.71
N THR A 196 -0.58 15.94 -14.71
CA THR A 196 -1.93 16.52 -14.62
C THR A 196 -2.45 16.66 -13.19
N SER A 197 -2.01 15.81 -12.26
CA SER A 197 -2.59 15.69 -10.92
C SER A 197 -1.61 15.99 -9.79
N ILE A 198 -0.31 15.70 -9.97
CA ILE A 198 0.70 15.87 -8.91
C ILE A 198 1.44 17.20 -9.07
N LEU A 199 1.98 17.49 -10.25
CA LEU A 199 2.72 18.72 -10.51
C LEU A 199 1.97 20.01 -10.11
N PRO A 200 0.64 20.14 -10.32
CA PRO A 200 -0.11 21.30 -9.84
C PRO A 200 -0.13 21.48 -8.32
N ARG A 201 0.05 20.38 -7.55
CA ARG A 201 0.07 20.38 -6.07
C ARG A 201 1.45 20.71 -5.49
N LEU A 202 2.49 20.76 -6.33
CA LEU A 202 3.88 21.01 -5.92
C LEU A 202 4.31 22.48 -6.09
N ARG A 203 3.39 23.34 -6.54
CA ARG A 203 3.62 24.76 -6.82
C ARG A 203 3.21 25.62 -5.64
#